data_AF-A0A1H0BZ37-F1
#
_entry.id   AF-A0A1H0BZ37-F1
#
_cell.length_a   1.000
_cell.length_b   1.000
_cell.length_c   1.000
_cell.angle_alpha   90.00
_cell.angle_beta   90.00
_cell.angle_gamma   90.00
#
_symmetry.space_group_name_H-M   'P 1'
#
loop_
_entity.id
_entity.type
_entity.pdbx_description
1 polymer ?
#
loop_
_entity_poly.entity_id
_entity_poly.type
_entity_poly.pdbx_seq_one_letter_code
_entity_poly.pdbx_strand_id
1 'polypeptide(L)'
;MFYVNIINRAYLESELERHGLMDLAEELIERVIENVSQYDVYERIPIYVVSVVNDVLKKVHAQFNILENEGEEEQMKLVEFETLTLSE
;
A
#
# COMPACT_ATOMS: atom_id res chain seq x y z
N MET A 1 2.28 -18.80 -2.31
CA MET A 1 1.67 -17.51 -2.67
C MET A 1 0.91 -17.07 -1.44
N PHE A 2 1.27 -15.94 -0.83
CA PHE A 2 0.57 -15.43 0.34
C PHE A 2 -0.70 -14.71 -0.11
N TYR A 3 -1.77 -14.84 0.67
CA TYR A 3 -2.95 -13.99 0.51
C TYR A 3 -2.69 -12.69 1.25
N VAL A 4 -2.86 -11.55 0.58
CA VAL A 4 -2.72 -10.23 1.21
C VAL A 4 -4.09 -9.65 1.48
N ASN A 5 -4.34 -9.27 2.73
CA ASN A 5 -5.53 -8.53 3.11
C ASN A 5 -5.13 -7.12 3.56
N ILE A 6 -5.58 -6.10 2.82
CA ILE A 6 -5.36 -4.71 3.20
C ILE A 6 -6.51 -4.27 4.11
N ILE A 7 -6.22 -4.21 5.41
CA ILE A 7 -7.25 -4.11 6.44
C ILE A 7 -8.05 -2.80 6.39
N ASN A 8 -7.40 -1.71 5.97
CA ASN A 8 -7.98 -0.38 5.89
C ASN A 8 -7.96 0.14 4.45
N ARG A 9 -8.29 -0.72 3.48
CA ARG A 9 -8.37 -0.37 2.05
C ARG A 9 -9.19 0.90 1.79
N ALA A 10 -10.30 1.10 2.50
CA ALA A 10 -11.11 2.32 2.39
C ALA A 10 -10.35 3.60 2.77
N TYR A 11 -9.40 3.52 3.72
CA TYR A 11 -8.56 4.65 4.09
C TYR A 11 -7.52 4.96 3.01
N LEU A 12 -6.88 3.92 2.43
CA LEU A 12 -6.01 4.07 1.26
C LEU A 12 -6.75 4.76 0.11
N GLU A 13 -7.93 4.26 -0.26
CA GLU A 13 -8.74 4.80 -1.34
C GLU A 13 -9.15 6.26 -1.06
N SER A 14 -9.55 6.57 0.18
CA SER A 14 -9.89 7.94 0.55
C SER A 14 -8.70 8.90 0.41
N GLU A 15 -7.49 8.51 0.83
CA GLU A 15 -6.29 9.35 0.67
C GLU A 15 -5.90 9.52 -0.80
N LEU A 16 -6.02 8.47 -1.62
CA LEU A 16 -5.81 8.56 -3.06
C LEU A 16 -6.81 9.51 -3.73
N GLU A 17 -8.09 9.42 -3.37
CA GLU A 17 -9.14 10.31 -3.88
C GLU A 17 -8.85 11.78 -3.54
N ARG A 18 -8.43 12.06 -2.31
CA ARG A 18 -8.05 13.42 -1.87
C ARG A 18 -6.92 14.04 -2.70
N HIS A 19 -6.08 13.21 -3.32
CA HIS A 19 -4.96 13.63 -4.14
C HIS A 19 -5.21 13.47 -5.66
N GLY A 20 -6.40 13.02 -6.08
CA GLY A 20 -6.71 12.78 -7.49
C GLY A 20 -5.93 11.60 -8.08
N LEU A 21 -5.64 10.59 -7.25
CA LEU A 21 -4.75 9.46 -7.54
C LEU A 21 -5.46 8.10 -7.50
N MET A 22 -6.80 8.05 -7.63
CA MET A 22 -7.55 6.80 -7.53
C MET A 22 -7.11 5.73 -8.53
N ASP A 23 -6.59 6.14 -9.69
CA ASP A 23 -6.06 5.23 -10.71
C ASP A 23 -4.83 4.43 -10.23
N LEU A 24 -4.17 4.86 -9.15
CA LEU A 24 -3.03 4.16 -8.54
C LEU A 24 -3.44 3.09 -7.53
N ALA A 25 -4.71 3.01 -7.12
CA ALA A 25 -5.14 2.11 -6.05
C ALA A 25 -4.73 0.66 -6.32
N GLU A 26 -5.09 0.13 -7.50
CA GLU A 26 -4.76 -1.24 -7.87
C GLU A 26 -3.26 -1.45 -8.07
N GLU A 27 -2.53 -0.49 -8.67
CA GLU A 27 -1.06 -0.59 -8.83
C GLU A 27 -0.35 -0.66 -7.47
N LEU A 28 -0.78 0.14 -6.48
CA LEU A 28 -0.19 0.10 -5.14
C LEU A 28 -0.46 -1.25 -4.46
N ILE A 29 -1.69 -1.78 -4.61
CA ILE A 29 -2.07 -3.07 -4.04
C ILE A 29 -1.26 -4.21 -4.68
N GLU A 30 -1.14 -4.23 -6.00
CA GLU A 30 -0.34 -5.21 -6.73
C GLU A 30 1.12 -5.19 -6.26
N ARG A 31 1.72 -4.01 -6.14
CA ARG A 31 3.10 -3.88 -5.66
C ARG A 31 3.26 -4.35 -4.21
N VAL A 32 2.28 -4.14 -3.34
CA VAL A 32 2.30 -4.72 -1.98
C VAL A 32 2.30 -6.24 -2.07
N ILE A 33 1.42 -6.84 -2.88
CA ILE A 33 1.33 -8.29 -3.06
C ILE A 33 2.65 -8.90 -3.54
N GLU A 34 3.33 -8.23 -4.48
CA GLU A 34 4.62 -8.68 -5.01
C GLU A 34 5.74 -8.61 -3.95
N ASN A 35 5.71 -7.60 -3.08
CA ASN A 35 6.81 -7.31 -2.17
C ASN A 35 6.64 -7.87 -0.76
N VAL A 36 5.41 -8.15 -0.30
CA VAL A 36 5.09 -8.56 1.10
C VAL A 36 5.91 -9.76 1.59
N SER A 37 6.32 -10.65 0.69
CA SER A 37 7.13 -11.84 1.03
C SER A 37 8.56 -11.53 1.45
N GLN A 38 9.05 -10.33 1.16
CA GLN A 38 10.40 -9.86 1.48
C GLN A 38 10.50 -9.22 2.87
N TYR A 39 9.36 -9.05 3.56
CA TYR A 39 9.26 -8.31 4.81
C TYR A 39 8.70 -9.19 5.92
N ASP A 40 9.25 -9.00 7.12
CA ASP A 40 8.81 -9.68 8.33
C ASP A 40 7.63 -8.95 9.00
N VAL A 41 7.04 -9.60 9.99
CA VAL A 41 5.96 -9.01 10.79
C VAL A 41 6.47 -7.74 11.49
N TYR A 42 5.63 -6.70 11.58
CA TYR A 42 5.96 -5.38 12.11
C TYR A 42 6.91 -4.53 11.25
N GLU A 43 7.31 -5.01 10.08
CA GLU A 43 8.06 -4.21 9.12
C GLU A 43 7.15 -3.32 8.25
N ARG A 44 7.79 -2.29 7.70
CA ARG A 44 7.18 -1.32 6.78
C ARG A 44 7.55 -1.66 5.35
N ILE A 45 6.55 -1.72 4.49
CA ILE A 45 6.69 -1.86 3.04
C ILE A 45 6.53 -0.48 2.40
N PRO A 46 7.63 0.16 1.96
CA PRO A 46 7.55 1.39 1.18
C PRO A 46 7.27 1.07 -0.30
N ILE A 47 6.21 1.64 -0.86
CA ILE A 47 5.88 1.54 -2.28
C ILE A 47 6.06 2.91 -2.93
N TYR A 48 6.86 2.95 -4.00
CA TYR A 48 7.16 4.16 -4.77
C TYR A 48 6.59 4.06 -6.18
N VAL A 49 5.73 4.99 -6.54
CA VAL A 49 5.21 5.15 -7.90
C VAL A 49 5.35 6.59 -8.37
N VAL A 50 5.28 6.80 -9.68
CA VAL A 50 5.31 8.13 -10.28
C VAL A 50 3.99 8.34 -10.99
N SER A 51 3.35 9.47 -10.74
CA SER A 51 2.08 9.82 -11.38
C SER A 51 2.04 11.29 -11.75
N VAL A 52 1.16 11.65 -12.67
CA VAL A 52 0.92 13.04 -13.07
C VAL A 52 -0.29 13.56 -12.31
N VAL A 53 -0.09 14.59 -11.49
CA VAL A 53 -1.14 15.27 -10.73
C VAL A 53 -1.16 16.74 -11.13
N ASN A 54 -2.28 17.21 -11.68
CA ASN A 54 -2.42 18.59 -12.18
C ASN A 54 -1.29 18.99 -13.15
N ASP A 55 -1.01 18.13 -14.16
CA ASP A 55 0.07 18.30 -15.16
C ASP A 55 1.50 18.34 -14.61
N VAL A 56 1.69 18.03 -13.32
CA VAL A 56 3.00 17.96 -12.67
C VAL A 56 3.33 16.51 -12.34
N LEU A 57 4.53 16.07 -12.72
CA LEU A 57 5.06 14.77 -12.32
C LEU A 57 5.30 14.78 -10.80
N LYS A 58 4.68 13.85 -10.09
CA LYS A 58 4.83 13.66 -8.64
C LYS A 58 5.32 12.25 -8.34
N LYS A 59 6.26 12.15 -7.40
CA LYS A 59 6.63 10.90 -6.75
C LYS A 59 5.62 10.65 -5.63
N VAL A 60 4.94 9.53 -5.70
CA VAL A 60 3.98 9.07 -4.69
C VAL A 60 4.67 7.98 -3.88
N HIS A 61 4.75 8.19 -2.57
CA HIS A 61 5.29 7.23 -1.62
C HIS A 61 4.18 6.81 -0.66
N ALA A 62 3.76 5.56 -0.78
CA ALA A 62 2.79 4.93 0.09
C ALA A 62 3.51 3.96 1.04
N GLN A 63 3.19 4.04 2.32
CA GLN A 63 3.78 3.16 3.34
C GLN A 63 2.70 2.22 3.88
N PHE A 64 3.08 0.95 3.99
CA PHE A 64 2.23 -0.10 4.54
C PHE A 64 2.94 -0.82 5.69
N ASN A 65 2.21 -1.28 6.69
CA ASN A 65 2.72 -2.07 7.81
C ASN A 65 2.24 -3.52 7.68
N ILE A 66 3.13 -4.48 7.95
CA ILE A 66 2.73 -5.88 8.13
C ILE A 66 2.31 -6.08 9.58
N LEU A 67 1.08 -6.53 9.78
CA LEU A 67 0.55 -6.87 11.09
C LEU A 67 0.77 -8.35 11.40
N GLU A 68 0.82 -8.67 12.69
CA GLU A 68 0.77 -10.06 13.13
C GLU A 68 -0.59 -10.66 12.80
N ASN A 69 -0.57 -11.83 12.16
CA ASN A 69 -1.79 -12.60 11.95
C ASN A 69 -1.93 -13.60 13.09
N GLU A 70 -2.77 -13.25 14.08
CA GLU A 70 -3.07 -14.11 15.22
C GLU A 70 -4.05 -15.26 14.88
N GLY A 71 -4.50 -15.35 13.62
CA GLY A 71 -5.44 -16.35 13.14
C GLY A 71 -4.81 -17.68 12.71
N GLU A 72 -5.65 -18.67 12.43
CA GLU A 72 -5.23 -20.02 12.01
C GLU A 72 -4.73 -20.07 10.55
N GLU A 73 -4.89 -19.00 9.78
CA GLU A 73 -4.51 -18.92 8.37
C GLU A 73 -3.07 -18.39 8.19
N GLU A 74 -2.08 -19.26 8.42
CA GLU A 74 -0.64 -18.94 8.30
C GLU A 74 -0.23 -18.38 6.91
N GLN A 75 -1.07 -18.56 5.88
CA GLN A 75 -0.80 -18.07 4.52
C GLN A 75 -1.38 -16.67 4.25
N MET A 76 -2.07 -16.06 5.22
CA MET A 76 -2.60 -14.70 5.09
C MET A 76 -1.65 -13.68 5.77
N LYS A 77 -1.27 -12.65 5.02
CA LYS A 77 -0.55 -11.47 5.50
C LYS A 77 -1.55 -10.32 5.65
N LEU A 78 -1.70 -9.85 6.88
CA LEU A 78 -2.48 -8.66 7.19
C LEU A 78 -1.60 -7.43 6.96
N VAL A 79 -2.07 -6.52 6.12
CA VAL A 79 -1.33 -5.32 5.75
C VAL A 79 -2.20 -4.10 6.03
N GLU A 80 -1.61 -3.09 6.68
CA GLU A 80 -2.28 -1.82 6.98
C GLU A 80 -1.63 -0.69 6.19
N PHE A 81 -2.41 0.10 5.48
CA PHE A 81 -1.94 1.36 4.91
C PHE A 81 -1.74 2.40 6.02
N GLU A 82 -0.56 3.03 6.08
CA GLU A 82 -0.21 4.02 7.11
C GLU A 82 -0.32 5.45 6.58
N THR A 83 0.32 5.73 5.45
CA THR A 83 0.43 7.10 4.94
C THR A 83 0.75 7.14 3.46
N LEU A 84 0.35 8.24 2.82
CA LEU A 84 0.67 8.59 1.45
C LEU A 84 1.29 9.99 1.40
N THR A 85 2.45 10.10 0.76
CA THR A 85 3.18 11.36 0.64
C THR A 85 3.49 11.64 -0.82
N LEU A 86 3.35 12.90 -1.23
CA LEU A 86 3.67 13.37 -2.58
C LEU A 86 4.88 14.30 -2.51
N SER A 87 5.81 14.11 -3.44
CA SER A 87 6.96 14.99 -3.63
C SER A 87 7.21 15.27 -5.12
N GLU A 88 7.97 16.32 -5.41
CA GLU A 88 8.42 16.70 -6.76
C GLU A 88 9.70 15.96 -7.16
#